data_AF-A0A6J7QP57-F1
#
_entry.id   AF-A0A6J7QP57-F1
#
_cell.length_a   1.000
_cell.length_b   1.000
_cell.length_c   1.000
_cell.angle_alpha   90.00
_cell.angle_beta   90.00
_cell.angle_gamma   90.00
#
_symmetry.space_group_name_H-M   'P 1'
#
loop_
_entity.id
_entity.type
_entity.pdbx_description
1 polymer ?
#
loop_
_entity_poly.entity_id
_entity_poly.type
_entity_poly.pdbx_seq_one_letter_code
_entity_poly.pdbx_strand_id
1 'polypeptide(L)'
;MRRNGVGFAEIRIPTGVADKTVHIHEVIRMPEQMLKTLGRDSTAHPLIISIARDSTMDNTKMNRSFILPEARTFSLSGTARLSPYAKGQDIDAALGATSTGPDSYTAISSSRYDSSTTRAGAATDGDPKTAWVSQLGNPKAELKVTFKQQRSIDHLNLQVVADGRHSIPTVISMRADKGPKRIIQLPPIPDRVAGGVVSVPISFESISGKAMKLTIRKYRSVKLAQIVMPSALAELGMDGTARSYSPELANNCTEELITLDGEPLKVRISGSTKDALQGEELALEPCNGDISLAAGPHELDVSESPRNPTGFDISRLIFSSGAGGAAIKASELRSSPAALDAPTATSEAGLTAPTITVRGETRSSSSLAVSEATQPFWLVLGQSLNKGWHATINGKDLGTPVLIDGYANGWYIDPDRETSFNIELVWKPQGTVNASLWISLLASLLCVGIIVTSMIRRRKRKDLNEYSEYLDSPNFREIHTREFSIPSRRRIILTLAMAAGTGAVIAPWVGIIVGIASWFASGGMRARRIIRYAPPVLLISVALGIPIIQRVKRFPPFFDWVTHFQWANWVVWLAISALVLDVLISIISGEEEIATLDQATRLSEPETAAQILEPASE
;
A
#
# COMPACT_ATOMS: atom_id res chain seq x y z
N MET A 1 -6.47 7.56 -20.11
CA MET A 1 -5.28 8.45 -20.13
C MET A 1 -4.49 8.20 -18.85
N ARG A 2 -3.30 7.59 -18.93
CA ARG A 2 -2.36 7.60 -17.79
C ARG A 2 -1.91 9.05 -17.62
N ARG A 3 -2.28 9.71 -16.53
CA ARG A 3 -1.69 11.00 -16.18
C ARG A 3 -0.24 10.69 -15.81
N ASN A 4 0.70 11.02 -16.70
CA ASN A 4 2.11 11.04 -16.34
C ASN A 4 2.27 12.10 -15.25
N GLY A 5 2.81 11.72 -14.10
CA GLY A 5 3.16 12.69 -13.07
C GLY A 5 4.18 13.68 -13.63
N VAL A 6 3.93 14.97 -13.47
CA VAL A 6 4.91 16.02 -13.72
C VAL A 6 5.52 16.37 -12.36
N GLY A 7 6.85 16.31 -12.26
CA GLY A 7 7.60 16.70 -11.07
C GLY A 7 8.75 17.62 -11.46
N PHE A 8 9.03 18.62 -10.64
CA PHE A 8 10.18 19.50 -10.79
C PHE A 8 11.29 19.00 -9.87
N ALA A 9 12.49 18.79 -10.40
CA ALA A 9 13.66 18.42 -9.60
C ALA A 9 14.31 19.63 -8.91
N GLU A 10 14.13 20.83 -9.48
CA GLU A 10 14.63 22.10 -8.95
C GLU A 10 13.68 23.22 -9.43
N ILE A 11 13.41 24.22 -8.58
CA ILE A 11 12.72 25.46 -8.95
C ILE A 11 13.68 26.61 -8.67
N ARG A 12 14.09 27.32 -9.71
CA ARG A 12 14.89 28.55 -9.58
C ARG A 12 13.95 29.75 -9.69
N ILE A 13 13.95 30.60 -8.66
CA ILE A 13 13.16 31.83 -8.64
C ILE A 13 14.10 32.99 -8.97
N PRO A 14 13.93 33.68 -10.12
CA PRO A 14 14.69 34.88 -10.43
C PRO A 14 14.26 36.01 -9.47
N THR A 15 15.20 36.63 -8.78
CA THR A 15 14.91 37.72 -7.82
C THR A 15 14.98 39.11 -8.45
N GLY A 16 15.21 39.22 -9.76
CA GLY A 16 15.40 40.51 -10.44
C GLY A 16 16.74 41.20 -10.13
N VAL A 17 17.56 40.62 -9.26
CA VAL A 17 18.94 41.03 -9.00
C VAL A 17 19.86 40.04 -9.72
N ALA A 18 20.70 40.54 -10.64
CA ALA A 18 21.72 39.71 -11.29
C ALA A 18 22.58 39.02 -10.20
N ASP A 19 22.82 37.72 -10.37
CA ASP A 19 23.62 36.84 -9.49
C ASP A 19 23.05 36.35 -8.15
N LYS A 20 21.75 36.54 -7.83
CA LYS A 20 21.13 35.85 -6.67
C LYS A 20 20.20 34.72 -7.07
N THR A 21 20.76 33.52 -7.21
CA THR A 21 19.98 32.27 -7.23
C THR A 21 19.42 32.02 -5.83
N VAL A 22 18.09 31.98 -5.71
CA VAL A 22 17.42 31.53 -4.47
C VAL A 22 17.41 30.01 -4.47
N HIS A 23 18.04 29.40 -3.48
CA HIS A 23 17.92 27.98 -3.18
C HIS A 23 16.77 27.77 -2.20
N ILE A 24 15.79 26.95 -2.58
CA ILE A 24 14.71 26.54 -1.68
C ILE A 24 15.19 25.29 -0.94
N HIS A 25 15.23 25.38 0.39
CA HIS A 25 15.54 24.27 1.28
C HIS A 25 14.23 23.75 1.87
N GLU A 26 13.86 22.52 1.53
CA GLU A 26 12.69 21.87 2.13
C GLU A 26 13.11 21.19 3.45
N VAL A 27 12.40 21.51 4.51
CA VAL A 27 12.64 20.98 5.85
C VAL A 27 11.33 20.44 6.40
N ILE A 28 11.32 19.18 6.82
CA ILE A 28 10.13 18.55 7.39
C ILE A 28 10.09 18.87 8.89
N ARG A 29 9.10 19.67 9.28
CA ARG A 29 8.85 20.00 10.68
C ARG A 29 8.27 18.79 11.42
N MET A 30 8.93 18.38 12.50
CA MET A 30 8.49 17.27 13.34
C MET A 30 7.23 17.62 14.17
N PRO A 31 6.53 16.63 14.76
CA PRO A 31 5.39 16.90 15.64
C PRO A 31 5.79 17.73 16.88
N GLU A 32 5.14 18.88 17.10
CA GLU A 32 5.48 19.81 18.18
C GLU A 32 4.44 19.85 19.32
N GLN A 33 3.24 19.31 19.13
CA GLN A 33 2.11 19.52 20.04
C GLN A 33 2.40 19.06 21.47
N MET A 34 3.03 17.89 21.63
CA MET A 34 3.39 17.36 22.95
C MET A 34 4.36 18.30 23.68
N LEU A 35 5.46 18.69 23.03
CA LEU A 35 6.47 19.57 23.64
C LEU A 35 5.94 20.98 23.88
N LYS A 36 5.09 21.52 23.00
CA LYS A 36 4.40 22.79 23.22
C LYS A 36 3.46 22.76 24.41
N THR A 37 2.76 21.63 24.61
CA THR A 37 1.82 21.47 25.73
C THR A 37 2.55 21.32 27.05
N LEU A 38 3.64 20.55 27.09
CA LEU A 38 4.44 20.36 28.30
C LEU A 38 5.29 21.58 28.65
N GLY A 39 5.77 22.34 27.67
CA GLY A 39 6.66 23.47 27.92
C GLY A 39 7.86 23.07 28.80
N ARG A 40 8.08 23.82 29.89
CA ARG A 40 9.17 23.57 30.85
C ARG A 40 9.07 22.23 31.55
N ASP A 41 7.85 21.76 31.81
CA ASP A 41 7.57 20.50 32.49
C ASP A 41 7.97 19.29 31.63
N SER A 42 8.31 19.51 30.35
CA SER A 42 8.85 18.45 29.51
C SER A 42 10.06 17.76 30.17
N THR A 43 10.91 18.50 30.88
CA THR A 43 12.12 17.97 31.54
C THR A 43 11.83 16.95 32.63
N ALA A 44 10.62 16.92 33.20
CA ALA A 44 10.21 15.88 34.14
C ALA A 44 10.03 14.50 33.48
N HIS A 45 10.04 14.44 32.14
CA HIS A 45 9.83 13.23 31.36
C HIS A 45 11.02 12.91 30.44
N PRO A 46 11.27 11.61 30.18
CA PRO A 46 12.18 11.22 29.11
C PRO A 46 11.65 11.68 27.76
N LEU A 47 12.57 11.99 26.85
CA LEU A 47 12.27 12.44 25.49
C LEU A 47 13.07 11.59 24.49
N ILE A 48 12.36 11.00 23.54
CA ILE A 48 12.95 10.36 22.36
C ILE A 48 12.55 11.14 21.12
N ILE A 49 13.53 11.57 20.34
CA ILE A 49 13.34 12.10 18.99
C ILE A 49 13.78 11.02 18.02
N SER A 50 12.80 10.40 17.35
CA SER A 50 13.03 9.33 16.38
C SER A 50 12.84 9.87 14.97
N ILE A 51 13.89 9.81 14.18
CA ILE A 51 13.93 10.29 12.81
C ILE A 51 14.23 9.09 11.94
N ALA A 52 13.26 8.67 11.13
CA ALA A 52 13.44 7.60 10.16
C ALA A 52 13.22 8.16 8.75
N ARG A 53 13.94 7.57 7.80
CA ARG A 53 13.80 7.90 6.39
C ARG A 53 12.44 7.43 5.88
N ASP A 54 11.72 8.33 5.24
CA ASP A 54 10.52 8.05 4.47
C ASP A 54 10.92 7.95 2.98
N SER A 55 10.84 6.76 2.39
CA SER A 55 11.23 6.56 0.99
C SER A 55 10.35 7.29 -0.03
N THR A 56 9.19 7.81 0.39
CA THR A 56 8.29 8.58 -0.46
C THR A 56 8.54 10.09 -0.36
N MET A 57 8.92 10.58 0.81
CA MET A 57 9.17 12.01 1.05
C MET A 57 10.66 12.40 0.97
N ASP A 58 11.56 11.55 1.46
CA ASP A 58 12.99 11.83 1.54
C ASP A 58 13.71 11.31 0.27
N ASN A 59 13.66 12.10 -0.80
CA ASN A 59 14.25 11.71 -2.08
C ASN A 59 15.80 11.72 -2.06
N THR A 60 16.39 12.81 -1.59
CA THR A 60 17.80 13.16 -1.79
C THR A 60 18.42 13.86 -0.59
N LYS A 61 17.62 14.12 0.46
CA LYS A 61 18.00 14.60 1.78
C LYS A 61 16.94 14.15 2.78
N MET A 62 17.34 13.93 4.02
CA MET A 62 16.42 13.76 5.15
C MET A 62 16.62 14.95 6.09
N ASN A 63 15.86 16.03 5.84
CA ASN A 63 15.94 17.27 6.61
C ASN A 63 14.81 17.33 7.62
N ARG A 64 15.11 17.61 8.88
CA ARG A 64 14.14 17.68 9.96
C ARG A 64 14.36 18.93 10.81
N SER A 65 13.27 19.56 11.23
CA SER A 65 13.32 20.58 12.27
C SER A 65 12.46 20.20 13.46
N PHE A 66 12.94 20.50 14.66
CA PHE A 66 12.24 20.27 15.93
C PHE A 66 12.55 21.40 16.91
N ILE A 67 11.69 21.58 17.92
CA ILE A 67 11.83 22.65 18.92
C ILE A 67 11.88 22.02 20.30
N LEU A 68 12.91 22.35 21.08
CA LEU A 68 13.05 21.96 22.47
C LEU A 68 12.57 23.09 23.40
N PRO A 69 11.60 22.84 24.31
CA PRO A 69 11.19 23.86 25.27
C PRO A 69 12.27 24.26 26.28
N GLU A 70 13.17 23.31 26.60
CA GLU A 70 14.25 23.45 27.57
C GLU A 70 15.49 22.73 27.04
N ALA A 71 16.68 23.15 27.50
CA ALA A 71 17.94 22.54 27.11
C ALA A 71 18.05 21.09 27.60
N ARG A 72 18.66 20.22 26.79
CA ARG A 72 18.85 18.80 27.08
C ARG A 72 20.14 18.25 26.49
N THR A 73 20.66 17.22 27.13
CA THR A 73 21.72 16.37 26.59
C THR A 73 21.13 15.04 26.14
N PHE A 74 21.53 14.57 24.96
CA PHE A 74 21.01 13.38 24.30
C PHE A 74 22.12 12.36 24.04
N SER A 75 21.82 11.08 24.28
CA SER A 75 22.53 10.00 23.62
C SER A 75 22.01 9.88 22.19
N LEU A 76 22.90 9.70 21.22
CA LEU A 76 22.53 9.38 19.84
C LEU A 76 22.80 7.91 19.54
N SER A 77 21.86 7.26 18.86
CA SER A 77 22.09 6.00 18.15
C SER A 77 21.34 6.01 16.82
N GLY A 78 21.72 5.14 15.91
CA GLY A 78 21.06 5.07 14.62
C GLY A 78 21.37 3.82 13.84
N THR A 79 20.82 3.77 12.64
CA THR A 79 21.15 2.77 11.64
C THR A 79 21.40 3.40 10.29
N ALA A 80 22.35 2.83 9.54
CA ALA A 80 22.68 3.19 8.17
C ALA A 80 22.69 1.94 7.29
N ARG A 81 22.63 2.12 5.98
CA ARG A 81 22.71 1.04 4.99
C ARG A 81 23.59 1.43 3.84
N LEU A 82 24.15 0.43 3.17
CA LEU A 82 24.91 0.66 1.94
C LEU A 82 23.97 1.20 0.85
N SER A 83 24.25 2.38 0.32
CA SER A 83 23.31 3.06 -0.58
C SER A 83 23.31 2.42 -1.97
N PRO A 84 22.14 2.08 -2.54
CA PRO A 84 22.06 1.65 -3.93
C PRO A 84 22.41 2.78 -4.92
N TYR A 85 22.32 4.04 -4.48
CA TYR A 85 22.54 5.23 -5.30
C TYR A 85 23.95 5.82 -5.16
N ALA A 86 24.75 5.39 -4.18
CA ALA A 86 26.15 5.81 -4.02
C ALA A 86 27.00 5.50 -5.26
N LYS A 87 28.08 6.25 -5.49
CA LYS A 87 28.97 5.90 -6.61
C LYS A 87 29.65 4.57 -6.27
N GLY A 88 29.88 3.73 -7.28
CA GLY A 88 30.46 2.39 -7.06
C GLY A 88 31.80 2.43 -6.33
N GLN A 89 32.63 3.44 -6.61
CA GLN A 89 33.91 3.65 -5.94
C GLN A 89 33.75 4.03 -4.44
N ASP A 90 32.68 4.75 -4.09
CA ASP A 90 32.42 5.17 -2.70
C ASP A 90 31.96 3.94 -1.90
N ILE A 91 31.13 3.07 -2.52
CA ILE A 91 30.78 1.75 -1.99
C ILE A 91 32.02 0.86 -1.82
N ASP A 92 32.88 0.80 -2.84
CA ASP A 92 34.10 -0.01 -2.75
C ASP A 92 35.02 0.47 -1.62
N ALA A 93 35.18 1.78 -1.46
CA ALA A 93 35.94 2.37 -0.35
C ALA A 93 35.30 2.03 1.01
N ALA A 94 33.97 2.13 1.12
CA ALA A 94 33.21 1.79 2.32
C ALA A 94 33.41 0.32 2.76
N LEU A 95 33.46 -0.60 1.79
CA LEU A 95 33.68 -2.03 2.00
C LEU A 95 35.17 -2.39 2.22
N GLY A 96 36.05 -1.39 2.32
CA GLY A 96 37.48 -1.60 2.49
C GLY A 96 38.11 -2.37 1.32
N ALA A 97 37.67 -2.07 0.09
CA ALA A 97 38.19 -2.73 -1.10
C ALA A 97 39.69 -2.49 -1.24
N THR A 98 40.43 -3.58 -1.32
CA THR A 98 41.86 -3.61 -1.62
C THR A 98 42.08 -4.39 -2.90
N SER A 99 42.91 -3.86 -3.77
CA SER A 99 43.44 -4.59 -4.93
C SER A 99 44.66 -5.40 -4.47
N THR A 100 44.71 -6.68 -4.79
CA THR A 100 45.86 -7.53 -4.41
C THR A 100 47.03 -7.35 -5.37
N GLY A 101 48.24 -7.17 -4.84
CA GLY A 101 49.49 -6.99 -5.61
C GLY A 101 49.97 -5.54 -5.76
N PRO A 102 51.03 -5.28 -6.54
CA PRO A 102 51.58 -3.93 -6.79
C PRO A 102 50.62 -2.99 -7.55
N ASP A 103 49.43 -3.46 -7.91
CA ASP A 103 48.51 -2.86 -8.88
C ASP A 103 47.23 -2.34 -8.24
N SER A 104 47.35 -1.19 -7.56
CA SER A 104 46.18 -0.39 -7.24
C SER A 104 45.41 -0.01 -8.51
N TYR A 105 44.11 -0.31 -8.53
CA TYR A 105 43.21 0.04 -9.61
C TYR A 105 41.84 0.50 -9.10
N THR A 106 41.13 1.28 -9.92
CA THR A 106 39.73 1.66 -9.69
C THR A 106 38.84 1.16 -10.82
N ALA A 107 37.67 0.62 -10.50
CA ALA A 107 36.67 0.19 -11.47
C ALA A 107 35.43 1.08 -11.37
N ILE A 108 34.98 1.65 -12.49
CA ILE A 108 33.75 2.46 -12.56
C ILE A 108 32.94 2.05 -13.78
N SER A 109 31.63 2.30 -13.76
CA SER A 109 30.74 2.05 -14.89
C SER A 109 29.94 3.30 -15.26
N SER A 110 29.54 3.40 -16.54
CA SER A 110 28.70 4.51 -17.03
C SER A 110 27.29 4.47 -16.44
N SER A 111 26.82 3.27 -16.09
CA SER A 111 25.49 3.00 -15.59
C SER A 111 25.49 1.63 -14.91
N ARG A 112 24.58 1.44 -13.96
CA ARG A 112 24.32 0.14 -13.34
C ARG A 112 22.85 0.02 -12.95
N TYR A 113 22.41 -1.19 -12.63
CA TYR A 113 21.15 -1.42 -11.95
C TYR A 113 21.19 -0.78 -10.55
N ASP A 114 20.06 -0.25 -10.06
CA ASP A 114 19.98 0.45 -8.77
C ASP A 114 20.08 -0.53 -7.59
N SER A 115 21.30 -0.98 -7.34
CA SER A 115 21.70 -1.83 -6.22
C SER A 115 23.15 -1.52 -5.86
N SER A 116 23.49 -1.67 -4.57
CA SER A 116 24.85 -1.50 -4.08
C SER A 116 25.78 -2.66 -4.52
N THR A 117 25.20 -3.82 -4.85
CA THR A 117 25.93 -5.04 -5.22
C THR A 117 26.24 -5.15 -6.71
N THR A 118 25.65 -4.33 -7.57
CA THR A 118 25.73 -4.44 -9.05
C THR A 118 26.77 -3.51 -9.68
N ARG A 119 27.70 -2.99 -8.88
CA ARG A 119 28.72 -2.01 -9.25
C ARG A 119 29.86 -2.63 -10.07
N ALA A 120 30.70 -1.78 -10.67
CA ALA A 120 31.83 -2.22 -11.50
C ALA A 120 32.83 -3.11 -10.74
N GLY A 121 33.03 -2.87 -9.44
CA GLY A 121 33.88 -3.69 -8.57
C GLY A 121 33.48 -5.17 -8.51
N ALA A 122 32.20 -5.47 -8.69
CA ALA A 122 31.62 -6.82 -8.70
C ALA A 122 31.88 -7.60 -10.00
N ALA A 123 32.58 -7.01 -10.97
CA ALA A 123 33.09 -7.71 -12.16
C ALA A 123 34.62 -7.89 -12.11
N THR A 124 35.21 -7.62 -10.95
CA THR A 124 36.66 -7.63 -10.72
C THR A 124 37.01 -8.20 -9.35
N ASP A 125 36.08 -8.87 -8.67
CA ASP A 125 36.30 -9.43 -7.33
C ASP A 125 36.65 -10.92 -7.32
N GLY A 126 36.68 -11.56 -8.49
CA GLY A 126 37.04 -12.96 -8.63
C GLY A 126 35.94 -13.93 -8.18
N ASP A 127 34.72 -13.44 -7.92
CA ASP A 127 33.58 -14.26 -7.52
C ASP A 127 32.55 -14.33 -8.67
N PRO A 128 32.36 -15.50 -9.31
CA PRO A 128 31.37 -15.65 -10.37
C PRO A 128 29.91 -15.47 -9.91
N LYS A 129 29.64 -15.36 -8.61
CA LYS A 129 28.30 -15.13 -8.07
C LYS A 129 27.95 -13.64 -7.98
N THR A 130 28.94 -12.77 -8.04
CA THR A 130 28.76 -11.32 -8.13
C THR A 130 28.82 -10.90 -9.60
N ALA A 131 28.24 -9.73 -9.90
CA ALA A 131 28.30 -9.19 -11.25
C ALA A 131 28.11 -7.69 -11.26
N TRP A 132 28.83 -7.01 -12.16
CA TRP A 132 28.36 -5.72 -12.63
C TRP A 132 27.12 -5.93 -13.51
N VAL A 133 26.04 -5.22 -13.19
CA VAL A 133 24.79 -5.27 -13.95
C VAL A 133 24.49 -3.88 -14.51
N SER A 134 24.31 -3.78 -15.82
CA SER A 134 23.92 -2.53 -16.50
C SER A 134 22.54 -2.03 -16.05
N GLN A 135 22.16 -0.82 -16.45
CA GLN A 135 20.88 -0.24 -16.03
C GLN A 135 19.70 -0.97 -16.66
N LEU A 136 18.59 -1.06 -15.91
CA LEU A 136 17.33 -1.60 -16.42
C LEU A 136 16.87 -0.86 -17.68
N GLY A 137 16.51 -1.60 -18.74
CA GLY A 137 16.14 -1.02 -20.03
C GLY A 137 17.32 -0.60 -20.91
N ASN A 138 18.57 -0.57 -20.40
CA ASN A 138 19.74 -0.16 -21.16
C ASN A 138 20.93 -1.13 -21.01
N PRO A 139 20.98 -2.22 -21.81
CA PRO A 139 22.08 -3.19 -21.78
C PRO A 139 23.41 -2.65 -22.36
N LYS A 140 23.36 -1.54 -23.10
CA LYS A 140 24.57 -0.91 -23.69
C LYS A 140 25.20 0.00 -22.66
N ALA A 141 26.20 -0.51 -21.97
CA ALA A 141 26.92 0.24 -20.95
C ALA A 141 28.44 0.06 -21.07
N GLU A 142 29.17 0.91 -20.35
CA GLU A 142 30.62 0.92 -20.30
C GLU A 142 31.11 0.59 -18.89
N LEU A 143 32.21 -0.17 -18.82
CA LEU A 143 32.98 -0.41 -17.63
C LEU A 143 34.43 0.02 -17.89
N LYS A 144 34.99 0.82 -17.00
CA LYS A 144 36.36 1.33 -17.06
C LYS A 144 37.15 0.87 -15.85
N VAL A 145 38.26 0.17 -16.08
CA VAL A 145 39.28 -0.17 -15.09
C VAL A 145 40.46 0.78 -15.29
N THR A 146 40.90 1.47 -14.24
CA THR A 146 42.05 2.38 -14.29
C THR A 146 43.13 1.89 -13.34
N PHE A 147 44.28 1.52 -13.88
CA PHE A 147 45.45 1.06 -13.14
C PHE A 147 46.35 2.22 -12.73
N LYS A 148 47.06 2.08 -11.60
CA LYS A 148 48.08 3.03 -11.16
C LYS A 148 49.25 3.12 -12.15
N GLN A 149 49.69 1.97 -12.67
CA GLN A 149 50.75 1.85 -13.67
C GLN A 149 50.16 1.49 -15.04
N GLN A 150 50.90 1.82 -16.11
CA GLN A 150 50.49 1.43 -17.46
C GLN A 150 50.60 -0.10 -17.62
N ARG A 151 49.61 -0.69 -18.30
CA ARG A 151 49.51 -2.12 -18.57
C ARG A 151 49.27 -2.37 -20.05
N SER A 152 49.72 -3.52 -20.53
CA SER A 152 49.41 -4.06 -21.86
C SER A 152 48.52 -5.29 -21.69
N ILE A 153 47.45 -5.37 -22.46
CA ILE A 153 46.47 -6.46 -22.38
C ILE A 153 46.09 -6.85 -23.80
N ASP A 154 46.04 -8.15 -24.07
CA ASP A 154 45.69 -8.74 -25.37
C ASP A 154 44.60 -9.82 -25.26
N HIS A 155 44.12 -10.13 -24.05
CA HIS A 155 43.05 -11.09 -23.83
C HIS A 155 42.23 -10.75 -22.59
N LEU A 156 41.05 -11.37 -22.48
CA LEU A 156 40.18 -11.36 -21.29
C LEU A 156 39.55 -12.73 -21.10
N ASN A 157 39.51 -13.19 -19.85
CA ASN A 157 38.76 -14.38 -19.45
C ASN A 157 37.35 -13.99 -18.96
N LEU A 158 36.57 -13.37 -19.86
CA LEU A 158 35.27 -12.78 -19.53
C LEU A 158 34.30 -13.83 -18.99
N GLN A 159 33.58 -13.54 -17.92
CA GLN A 159 32.47 -14.36 -17.45
C GLN A 159 31.16 -13.58 -17.57
N VAL A 160 30.22 -14.12 -18.33
CA VAL A 160 28.95 -13.49 -18.67
C VAL A 160 27.82 -14.20 -17.94
N VAL A 161 26.95 -13.44 -17.26
CA VAL A 161 25.72 -14.00 -16.67
C VAL A 161 24.75 -14.32 -17.81
N ALA A 162 24.44 -15.60 -17.99
CA ALA A 162 23.64 -16.12 -19.09
C ALA A 162 22.48 -16.97 -18.56
N ASP A 163 21.69 -16.41 -17.65
CA ASP A 163 20.71 -17.11 -16.82
C ASP A 163 19.27 -17.10 -17.37
N GLY A 164 19.09 -16.68 -18.63
CA GLY A 164 17.79 -16.47 -19.26
C GLY A 164 17.00 -15.27 -18.70
N ARG A 165 17.58 -14.48 -17.79
CA ARG A 165 17.00 -13.25 -17.22
C ARG A 165 17.77 -12.00 -17.62
N HIS A 166 19.05 -12.13 -17.92
CA HIS A 166 19.90 -11.04 -18.40
C HIS A 166 20.08 -11.07 -19.92
N SER A 167 20.19 -9.89 -20.53
CA SER A 167 20.59 -9.73 -21.92
C SER A 167 22.04 -10.12 -22.14
N ILE A 168 22.31 -10.80 -23.25
CA ILE A 168 23.62 -11.41 -23.50
C ILE A 168 24.43 -10.52 -24.45
N PRO A 169 25.59 -9.98 -24.05
CA PRO A 169 26.48 -9.27 -24.97
C PRO A 169 26.88 -10.15 -26.16
N THR A 170 26.89 -9.58 -27.36
CA THR A 170 27.33 -10.28 -28.59
C THR A 170 28.47 -9.57 -29.28
N VAL A 171 28.59 -8.26 -29.11
CA VAL A 171 29.75 -7.48 -29.55
C VAL A 171 30.17 -6.57 -28.43
N ILE A 172 31.45 -6.59 -28.12
CA ILE A 172 32.07 -5.63 -27.20
C ILE A 172 33.12 -4.80 -27.94
N SER A 173 33.54 -3.71 -27.34
CA SER A 173 34.77 -3.03 -27.75
C SER A 173 35.68 -2.76 -26.58
N MET A 174 36.98 -2.95 -26.79
CA MET A 174 38.05 -2.63 -25.86
C MET A 174 38.84 -1.40 -26.33
N ARG A 175 39.24 -0.54 -25.41
CA ARG A 175 40.09 0.63 -25.67
C ARG A 175 40.96 0.94 -24.47
N ALA A 176 42.25 1.21 -24.70
CA ALA A 176 43.15 1.79 -23.71
C ALA A 176 43.22 3.31 -23.89
N ASP A 177 42.99 4.07 -22.81
CA ASP A 177 43.02 5.54 -22.78
C ASP A 177 42.28 6.18 -23.97
N LYS A 178 42.99 6.93 -24.82
CA LYS A 178 42.49 7.51 -26.07
C LYS A 178 42.98 6.77 -27.33
N GLY A 179 43.53 5.57 -27.19
CA GLY A 179 44.03 4.73 -28.28
C GLY A 179 42.95 4.17 -29.22
N PRO A 180 43.30 3.29 -30.16
CA PRO A 180 42.35 2.66 -31.07
C PRO A 180 41.36 1.75 -30.34
N LYS A 181 40.14 1.61 -30.89
CA LYS A 181 39.13 0.66 -30.39
C LYS A 181 39.34 -0.69 -31.06
N ARG A 182 39.43 -1.76 -30.27
CA ARG A 182 39.31 -3.15 -30.75
C ARG A 182 37.85 -3.56 -30.66
N ILE A 183 37.24 -3.99 -31.76
CA ILE A 183 35.87 -4.50 -31.78
C ILE A 183 35.96 -6.02 -31.78
N ILE A 184 35.34 -6.66 -30.79
CA ILE A 184 35.38 -8.11 -30.61
C ILE A 184 33.96 -8.66 -30.74
N GLN A 185 33.78 -9.60 -31.66
CA GLN A 185 32.57 -10.41 -31.77
C GLN A 185 32.69 -11.58 -30.78
N LEU A 186 31.76 -11.66 -29.83
CA LEU A 186 31.74 -12.77 -28.88
C LEU A 186 31.21 -14.05 -29.55
N PRO A 187 31.72 -15.23 -29.17
CA PRO A 187 31.15 -16.50 -29.61
C PRO A 187 29.69 -16.63 -29.13
N PRO A 188 28.90 -17.55 -29.70
CA PRO A 188 27.55 -17.83 -29.21
C PRO A 188 27.57 -18.23 -27.72
N ILE A 189 26.86 -17.48 -26.88
CA ILE A 189 26.73 -17.75 -25.45
C ILE A 189 25.34 -18.39 -25.22
N PRO A 190 25.28 -19.69 -24.90
CA PRO A 190 24.01 -20.38 -24.64
C PRO A 190 23.43 -19.97 -23.29
N ASP A 191 22.10 -19.97 -23.20
CA ASP A 191 21.42 -19.76 -21.93
C ASP A 191 21.65 -20.96 -21.00
N ARG A 192 21.77 -20.67 -19.71
CA ARG A 192 21.90 -21.60 -18.60
C ARG A 192 20.69 -21.44 -17.69
N VAL A 193 20.62 -22.29 -16.67
CA VAL A 193 19.64 -22.16 -15.59
C VAL A 193 19.82 -20.83 -14.84
N ALA A 194 18.82 -20.44 -14.04
CA ALA A 194 18.86 -19.20 -13.27
C ALA A 194 20.16 -19.09 -12.44
N GLY A 195 20.83 -17.93 -12.49
CA GLY A 195 22.14 -17.70 -11.87
C GLY A 195 23.33 -18.30 -12.65
N GLY A 196 23.12 -18.88 -13.84
CA GLY A 196 24.19 -19.48 -14.62
C GLY A 196 25.15 -18.46 -15.24
N VAL A 197 26.44 -18.76 -15.15
CA VAL A 197 27.54 -17.95 -15.70
C VAL A 197 28.30 -18.77 -16.75
N VAL A 198 28.73 -18.11 -17.83
CA VAL A 198 29.47 -18.72 -18.93
C VAL A 198 30.82 -18.02 -19.10
N SER A 199 31.89 -18.81 -19.10
CA SER A 199 33.25 -18.33 -19.43
C SER A 199 33.39 -18.15 -20.94
N VAL A 200 33.92 -16.99 -21.33
CA VAL A 200 34.05 -16.50 -22.70
C VAL A 200 35.47 -15.93 -22.87
N PRO A 201 36.49 -16.79 -22.99
CA PRO A 201 37.85 -16.33 -23.26
C PRO A 201 37.90 -15.65 -24.62
N ILE A 202 38.50 -14.45 -24.66
CA ILE A 202 38.64 -13.65 -25.87
C ILE A 202 40.06 -13.12 -26.00
N SER A 203 40.56 -13.04 -27.23
CA SER A 203 41.86 -12.46 -27.56
C SER A 203 41.69 -11.37 -28.62
N PHE A 204 42.56 -10.37 -28.58
CA PHE A 204 42.57 -9.23 -29.49
C PHE A 204 43.98 -8.66 -29.60
N GLU A 205 44.21 -7.83 -30.63
CA GLU A 205 45.48 -7.12 -30.78
C GLU A 205 45.75 -6.24 -29.54
N SER A 206 46.92 -6.43 -28.94
CA SER A 206 47.32 -5.81 -27.67
C SER A 206 47.02 -4.31 -27.61
N ILE A 207 46.53 -3.85 -26.47
CA ILE A 207 46.31 -2.44 -26.15
C ILE A 207 47.11 -2.09 -24.90
N SER A 208 47.73 -0.91 -24.89
CA SER A 208 48.54 -0.43 -23.77
C SER A 208 48.04 0.93 -23.27
N GLY A 209 47.91 1.07 -21.96
CA GLY A 209 47.48 2.31 -21.32
C GLY A 209 47.21 2.13 -19.84
N LYS A 210 46.70 3.18 -19.18
CA LYS A 210 46.30 3.11 -17.76
C LYS A 210 44.82 2.80 -17.61
N ALA A 211 43.98 3.36 -18.47
CA ALA A 211 42.54 3.16 -18.42
C ALA A 211 42.05 2.21 -19.50
N MET A 212 41.63 1.02 -19.09
CA MET A 212 41.03 0.02 -19.95
C MET A 212 39.51 0.18 -19.91
N LYS A 213 38.90 0.42 -21.07
CA LYS A 213 37.45 0.58 -21.21
C LYS A 213 36.87 -0.57 -22.03
N LEU A 214 35.92 -1.28 -21.44
CA LEU A 214 35.04 -2.24 -22.10
C LEU A 214 33.68 -1.57 -22.35
N THR A 215 33.15 -1.71 -23.57
CA THR A 215 31.80 -1.23 -23.93
C THR A 215 30.98 -2.36 -24.54
N ILE A 216 29.77 -2.58 -24.05
CA ILE A 216 28.80 -3.48 -24.69
C ILE A 216 28.20 -2.75 -25.91
N ARG A 217 28.50 -3.24 -27.12
CA ARG A 217 28.10 -2.63 -28.40
C ARG A 217 26.79 -3.20 -28.95
N LYS A 218 26.66 -4.53 -28.92
CA LYS A 218 25.48 -5.28 -29.37
C LYS A 218 25.18 -6.38 -28.35
N TYR A 219 23.91 -6.78 -28.28
CA TYR A 219 23.42 -7.80 -27.35
C TYR A 219 22.27 -8.59 -27.97
N ARG A 220 22.05 -9.82 -27.48
CA ARG A 220 20.82 -10.60 -27.64
C ARG A 220 19.86 -10.19 -26.52
N SER A 221 18.67 -9.73 -26.88
CA SER A 221 17.72 -9.18 -25.92
C SER A 221 17.01 -10.29 -25.13
N VAL A 222 16.99 -10.17 -23.81
CA VAL A 222 16.00 -10.83 -22.95
C VAL A 222 14.99 -9.77 -22.55
N LYS A 223 13.70 -10.11 -22.56
CA LYS A 223 12.62 -9.18 -22.25
C LYS A 223 11.72 -9.74 -21.16
N LEU A 224 11.40 -8.90 -20.19
CA LEU A 224 10.31 -9.14 -19.25
C LEU A 224 9.19 -8.17 -19.58
N ALA A 225 8.08 -8.70 -20.11
CA ALA A 225 7.04 -7.91 -20.76
C ALA A 225 7.62 -7.00 -21.86
N GLN A 226 7.53 -5.68 -21.70
CA GLN A 226 8.05 -4.69 -22.67
C GLN A 226 9.41 -4.10 -22.29
N ILE A 227 9.99 -4.54 -21.17
CA ILE A 227 11.27 -4.02 -20.66
C ILE A 227 12.40 -4.92 -21.14
N VAL A 228 13.41 -4.31 -21.76
CA VAL A 228 14.67 -5.01 -22.08
C VAL A 228 15.47 -5.19 -20.79
N MET A 229 15.81 -6.44 -20.48
CA MET A 229 16.56 -6.77 -19.28
C MET A 229 18.02 -6.32 -19.41
N PRO A 230 18.70 -5.95 -18.31
CA PRO A 230 20.10 -5.56 -18.35
C PRO A 230 21.02 -6.67 -18.86
N SER A 231 22.21 -6.29 -19.33
CA SER A 231 23.36 -7.19 -19.40
C SER A 231 24.15 -7.20 -18.10
N ALA A 232 24.73 -8.35 -17.77
CA ALA A 232 25.54 -8.55 -16.57
C ALA A 232 26.85 -9.30 -16.89
N LEU A 233 27.96 -8.78 -16.35
CA LEU A 233 29.29 -9.38 -16.43
C LEU A 233 29.70 -9.80 -15.02
N ALA A 234 29.88 -11.10 -14.82
CA ALA A 234 30.31 -11.66 -13.55
C ALA A 234 31.79 -11.39 -13.30
N GLU A 235 32.63 -11.53 -14.34
CA GLU A 235 34.06 -11.21 -14.26
C GLU A 235 34.55 -10.64 -15.58
N LEU A 236 35.44 -9.66 -15.53
CA LEU A 236 36.22 -9.24 -16.68
C LEU A 236 37.32 -10.26 -17.02
N GLY A 237 37.81 -10.98 -16.01
CA GLY A 237 38.93 -11.93 -16.16
C GLY A 237 40.18 -11.26 -16.72
N MET A 238 40.46 -10.05 -16.25
CA MET A 238 41.64 -9.26 -16.62
C MET A 238 42.78 -9.54 -15.64
N ASP A 239 43.98 -9.76 -16.14
CA ASP A 239 45.13 -10.00 -15.27
C ASP A 239 45.41 -8.79 -14.36
N GLY A 240 45.71 -9.05 -13.08
CA GLY A 240 46.01 -8.02 -12.10
C GLY A 240 44.78 -7.24 -11.59
N THR A 241 43.55 -7.69 -11.86
CA THR A 241 42.34 -7.07 -11.32
C THR A 241 41.75 -7.78 -10.11
N ALA A 242 42.47 -8.67 -9.43
CA ALA A 242 41.94 -9.34 -8.24
C ALA A 242 41.64 -8.30 -7.12
N ARG A 243 40.43 -8.39 -6.55
CA ARG A 243 39.94 -7.53 -5.47
C ARG A 243 39.62 -8.36 -4.24
N SER A 244 39.80 -7.77 -3.08
CA SER A 244 39.32 -8.32 -1.82
C SER A 244 38.70 -7.21 -0.99
N TYR A 245 37.71 -7.56 -0.19
CA TYR A 245 37.04 -6.65 0.73
C TYR A 245 37.44 -7.00 2.16
N SER A 246 37.44 -6.01 3.04
CA SER A 246 37.66 -6.25 4.46
C SER A 246 36.45 -7.01 5.03
N PRO A 247 36.61 -8.02 5.90
CA PRO A 247 35.46 -8.72 6.50
C PRO A 247 34.56 -7.80 7.32
N GLU A 248 35.18 -6.83 8.01
CA GLU A 248 34.53 -5.79 8.80
C GLU A 248 34.65 -4.44 8.10
N LEU A 249 33.66 -3.57 8.33
CA LEU A 249 33.71 -2.19 7.86
C LEU A 249 34.77 -1.38 8.62
N ALA A 250 35.31 -0.35 7.97
CA ALA A 250 36.26 0.55 8.61
C ALA A 250 35.58 1.31 9.77
N ASN A 251 36.11 1.16 10.98
CA ASN A 251 35.58 1.84 12.17
C ASN A 251 36.14 3.26 12.31
N ASN A 252 35.94 4.10 11.29
CA ASN A 252 36.39 5.49 11.26
C ASN A 252 35.23 6.47 11.45
N CYS A 253 35.54 7.64 12.00
CA CYS A 253 34.60 8.74 12.13
C CYS A 253 34.51 9.52 10.80
N THR A 254 33.29 9.87 10.41
CA THR A 254 33.00 10.71 9.24
C THR A 254 32.15 11.92 9.64
N GLU A 255 32.40 13.05 9.01
CA GLU A 255 31.66 14.33 9.15
C GLU A 255 30.68 14.55 7.99
N GLU A 256 30.66 13.66 7.01
CA GLU A 256 30.02 13.86 5.69
C GLU A 256 28.52 13.48 5.65
N LEU A 257 27.97 12.97 6.75
CA LEU A 257 26.63 12.38 6.80
C LEU A 257 25.59 13.26 7.48
N ILE A 258 25.94 13.89 8.60
CA ILE A 258 24.99 14.59 9.46
C ILE A 258 25.52 15.98 9.78
N THR A 259 24.63 16.96 9.68
CA THR A 259 24.85 18.31 10.18
C THR A 259 23.70 18.65 11.12
N LEU A 260 24.02 19.16 12.31
CA LEU A 260 23.06 19.57 13.33
C LEU A 260 23.31 21.04 13.66
N ASP A 261 22.32 21.89 13.43
CA ASP A 261 22.41 23.35 13.59
C ASP A 261 23.59 23.98 12.81
N GLY A 262 23.90 23.44 11.63
CA GLY A 262 25.00 23.87 10.78
C GLY A 262 26.37 23.29 11.13
N GLU A 263 26.49 22.57 12.25
CA GLU A 263 27.74 21.94 12.68
C GLU A 263 27.80 20.45 12.29
N PRO A 264 28.91 19.96 11.69
CA PRO A 264 29.04 18.55 11.35
C PRO A 264 29.06 17.65 12.59
N LEU A 265 28.16 16.65 12.60
CA LEU A 265 28.12 15.66 13.66
C LEU A 265 28.91 14.42 13.23
N LYS A 266 30.05 14.19 13.90
CA LYS A 266 30.92 13.03 13.66
C LYS A 266 30.24 11.74 14.07
N VAL A 267 30.07 10.84 13.10
CA VAL A 267 29.49 9.52 13.32
C VAL A 267 30.39 8.43 12.76
N ARG A 268 30.24 7.22 13.28
CA ARG A 268 30.88 6.01 12.75
C ARG A 268 29.80 4.97 12.45
N ILE A 269 30.05 4.16 11.44
CA ILE A 269 29.19 3.04 11.06
C ILE A 269 29.96 1.76 11.32
N SER A 270 29.33 0.80 11.99
CA SER A 270 29.95 -0.48 12.37
C SER A 270 29.08 -1.67 11.93
N GLY A 271 29.75 -2.78 11.65
CA GLY A 271 29.14 -4.03 11.18
C GLY A 271 30.02 -4.72 10.15
N SER A 272 29.56 -5.87 9.66
CA SER A 272 30.30 -6.67 8.69
C SER A 272 30.02 -6.24 7.25
N THR A 273 31.01 -6.41 6.37
CA THR A 273 30.86 -6.21 4.92
C THR A 273 29.79 -7.14 4.34
N LYS A 274 29.65 -8.34 4.91
CA LYS A 274 28.61 -9.30 4.51
C LYS A 274 27.21 -8.73 4.75
N ASP A 275 26.95 -8.20 5.95
CA ASP A 275 25.65 -7.64 6.30
C ASP A 275 25.35 -6.39 5.44
N ALA A 276 26.37 -5.54 5.23
CA ALA A 276 26.27 -4.39 4.34
C ALA A 276 25.87 -4.77 2.90
N LEU A 277 26.46 -5.83 2.35
CA LEU A 277 26.15 -6.34 1.00
C LEU A 277 24.79 -7.06 0.93
N GLN A 278 24.29 -7.59 2.04
CA GLN A 278 22.94 -8.17 2.14
C GLN A 278 21.84 -7.09 2.27
N GLY A 279 22.24 -5.83 2.47
CA GLY A 279 21.31 -4.70 2.63
C GLY A 279 20.76 -4.56 4.05
N GLU A 280 21.41 -5.19 5.03
CA GLU A 280 21.05 -5.11 6.44
C GLU A 280 21.32 -3.70 7.01
N GLU A 281 20.62 -3.38 8.11
CA GLU A 281 20.86 -2.15 8.86
C GLU A 281 22.14 -2.27 9.71
N LEU A 282 23.09 -1.39 9.45
CA LEU A 282 24.36 -1.28 10.16
C LEU A 282 24.22 -0.28 11.31
N ALA A 283 24.91 -0.53 12.42
CA ALA A 283 24.86 0.35 13.58
C ALA A 283 25.57 1.68 13.29
N LEU A 284 24.97 2.78 13.76
CA LEU A 284 25.54 4.12 13.68
C LEU A 284 25.58 4.73 15.08
N GLU A 285 26.74 5.29 15.43
CA GLU A 285 26.99 5.92 16.73
C GLU A 285 27.74 7.25 16.59
N PRO A 286 27.55 8.22 17.49
CA PRO A 286 28.35 9.43 17.54
C PRO A 286 29.79 9.10 17.95
N CYS A 287 30.74 9.82 17.39
CA CYS A 287 32.15 9.71 17.80
C CYS A 287 32.48 10.55 19.03
N ASN A 288 31.77 11.66 19.24
CA ASN A 288 32.09 12.66 20.26
C ASN A 288 31.24 12.53 21.54
N GLY A 289 30.68 11.36 21.82
CA GLY A 289 29.82 11.13 22.98
C GLY A 289 28.45 11.79 22.85
N ASP A 290 27.91 12.25 23.99
CA ASP A 290 26.57 12.82 24.07
C ASP A 290 26.46 14.22 23.44
N ILE A 291 25.26 14.56 22.99
CA ILE A 291 24.95 15.79 22.23
C ILE A 291 24.15 16.73 23.12
N SER A 292 24.68 17.92 23.40
CA SER A 292 23.97 18.94 24.18
C SER A 292 23.29 19.96 23.27
N LEU A 293 21.98 20.12 23.44
CA LEU A 293 21.14 21.05 22.68
C LEU A 293 20.50 22.05 23.63
N ALA A 294 20.50 23.32 23.21
CA ALA A 294 19.87 24.40 23.96
C ALA A 294 18.32 24.32 23.87
N ALA A 295 17.63 25.18 24.62
CA ALA A 295 16.22 25.42 24.34
C ALA A 295 16.09 26.21 23.02
N GLY A 296 15.10 25.89 22.20
CA GLY A 296 14.85 26.56 20.94
C GLY A 296 14.71 25.62 19.74
N PRO A 297 14.69 26.19 18.52
CA PRO A 297 14.62 25.42 17.28
C PRO A 297 15.97 24.78 16.97
N HIS A 298 15.91 23.57 16.40
CA HIS A 298 17.05 22.83 15.89
C HIS A 298 16.74 22.31 14.48
N GLU A 299 17.77 22.24 13.65
CA GLU A 299 17.70 21.70 12.29
C GLU A 299 18.73 20.59 12.11
N LEU A 300 18.25 19.45 11.64
CA LEU A 300 19.05 18.29 11.28
C LEU A 300 19.03 18.14 9.76
N ASP A 301 20.20 18.19 9.16
CA ASP A 301 20.45 17.90 7.76
C ASP A 301 21.18 16.57 7.63
N VAL A 302 20.60 15.64 6.85
CA VAL A 302 21.26 14.38 6.50
C VAL A 302 21.57 14.35 5.01
N SER A 303 22.86 14.16 4.71
CA SER A 303 23.40 14.10 3.36
C SER A 303 23.25 12.68 2.79
N GLU A 304 22.50 12.54 1.71
CA GLU A 304 22.24 11.26 1.05
C GLU A 304 23.11 11.07 -0.20
N SER A 305 23.32 9.82 -0.58
CA SER A 305 23.99 9.44 -1.81
C SER A 305 23.19 9.92 -3.03
N PRO A 306 23.85 10.32 -4.14
CA PRO A 306 25.28 10.28 -4.40
C PRO A 306 26.04 11.57 -3.97
N ARG A 307 25.43 12.41 -3.11
CA ARG A 307 26.05 13.67 -2.67
C ARG A 307 27.04 13.45 -1.53
N ASN A 308 26.73 12.57 -0.58
CA ASN A 308 27.73 12.12 0.38
C ASN A 308 28.70 11.11 -0.29
N PRO A 309 30.01 11.16 0.01
CA PRO A 309 31.02 10.27 -0.56
C PRO A 309 31.25 9.00 0.28
N THR A 310 30.38 8.67 1.22
CA THR A 310 30.64 7.61 2.22
C THR A 310 30.23 6.21 1.76
N GLY A 311 29.40 6.12 0.71
CA GLY A 311 28.78 4.86 0.30
C GLY A 311 27.55 4.48 1.11
N PHE A 312 27.26 5.17 2.20
CA PHE A 312 26.14 4.87 3.11
C PHE A 312 25.07 5.97 3.08
N ASP A 313 23.83 5.54 3.32
CA ASP A 313 22.68 6.40 3.58
C ASP A 313 22.14 6.08 4.97
N ILE A 314 21.67 7.10 5.69
CA ILE A 314 21.09 6.91 7.02
C ILE A 314 19.67 6.38 6.89
N SER A 315 19.35 5.32 7.63
CA SER A 315 18.01 4.77 7.72
C SER A 315 17.23 5.41 8.87
N ARG A 316 17.88 5.55 10.03
CA ARG A 316 17.25 6.05 11.26
C ARG A 316 18.24 6.69 12.22
N LEU A 317 17.80 7.71 12.94
CA LEU A 317 18.49 8.36 14.06
C LEU A 317 17.52 8.44 15.25
N ILE A 318 18.06 8.20 16.45
CA ILE A 318 17.35 8.22 17.71
C ILE A 318 18.16 9.06 18.68
N PHE A 319 17.60 10.20 19.07
CA PHE A 319 18.12 11.02 20.16
C PHE A 319 17.32 10.71 21.42
N SER A 320 17.98 10.29 22.49
CA SER A 320 17.32 9.93 23.76
C SER A 320 17.89 10.71 24.94
N SER A 321 16.98 11.33 25.70
CA SER A 321 17.26 12.09 26.91
C SER A 321 16.33 11.61 28.02
N GLY A 322 16.86 11.43 29.23
CA GLY A 322 16.12 10.98 30.39
C GLY A 322 15.27 12.09 31.01
N ALA A 323 14.48 11.72 32.02
CA ALA A 323 13.92 12.70 32.93
C ALA A 323 15.08 13.47 33.61
N GLY A 324 14.91 14.78 33.78
CA GLY A 324 15.96 15.71 34.20
C GLY A 324 16.84 16.25 33.07
N GLY A 325 16.68 15.77 31.83
CA GLY A 325 17.37 16.31 30.65
C GLY A 325 18.78 15.76 30.40
N ALA A 326 19.24 14.77 31.17
CA ALA A 326 20.52 14.09 30.94
C ALA A 326 20.44 13.08 29.78
N ALA A 327 21.58 12.76 29.14
CA ALA A 327 21.62 11.70 28.15
C ALA A 327 21.34 10.34 28.79
N ILE A 328 20.58 9.50 28.07
CA ILE A 328 20.32 8.10 28.44
C ILE A 328 20.25 7.30 27.14
N LYS A 329 20.75 6.07 27.12
CA LYS A 329 20.63 5.25 25.91
C LYS A 329 19.17 4.86 25.68
N ALA A 330 18.74 4.83 24.42
CA ALA A 330 17.37 4.41 24.08
C ALA A 330 17.02 2.99 24.58
N SER A 331 18.02 2.10 24.69
CA SER A 331 17.85 0.76 25.27
C SER A 331 17.57 0.78 26.78
N GLU A 332 18.03 1.79 27.50
CA GLU A 332 17.86 1.94 28.96
C GLU A 332 16.51 2.58 29.31
N LEU A 333 15.93 3.37 28.40
CA LEU A 333 14.52 3.79 28.49
C LEU A 333 13.55 2.61 28.34
N ARG A 334 14.02 1.48 27.80
CA ARG A 334 13.27 0.23 27.73
C ARG A 334 13.56 -0.63 28.97
N SER A 335 13.19 -0.15 30.16
CA SER A 335 12.91 -1.08 31.26
C SER A 335 11.67 -1.91 30.87
N SER A 336 11.95 -3.10 30.30
CA SER A 336 11.01 -4.08 29.73
C SER A 336 10.13 -4.75 30.80
N PRO A 337 9.01 -5.41 30.40
CA PRO A 337 9.17 -6.83 30.10
C PRO A 337 8.59 -7.27 28.75
N ALA A 338 9.32 -8.20 28.14
CA ALA A 338 8.90 -9.26 27.24
C ALA A 338 7.39 -9.36 26.95
N ALA A 339 7.02 -9.14 25.69
CA ALA A 339 5.91 -9.83 25.06
C ALA A 339 6.14 -9.86 23.54
N LEU A 340 6.79 -10.91 23.08
CA LEU A 340 6.39 -11.58 21.84
C LEU A 340 6.72 -13.08 21.89
N ASP A 341 7.77 -13.54 22.57
CA ASP A 341 8.00 -14.99 22.80
C ASP A 341 8.93 -15.23 24.01
N ALA A 342 8.38 -15.64 25.16
CA ALA A 342 8.98 -16.48 26.23
C ALA A 342 8.35 -16.22 27.61
N PRO A 343 7.87 -17.26 28.32
CA PRO A 343 7.47 -17.14 29.72
C PRO A 343 8.72 -17.27 30.58
N THR A 344 9.26 -16.15 31.07
CA THR A 344 10.04 -15.98 32.32
C THR A 344 10.87 -14.71 32.14
N ALA A 345 10.37 -13.56 32.62
CA ALA A 345 11.17 -12.35 32.73
C ALA A 345 10.97 -11.74 34.12
N THR A 346 11.99 -11.84 34.95
CA THR A 346 12.12 -11.10 36.21
C THR A 346 12.54 -9.66 35.84
N SER A 347 11.75 -8.67 36.25
CA SER A 347 12.07 -7.24 36.04
C SER A 347 13.21 -6.79 36.97
N GLU A 348 14.10 -5.89 36.50
CA GLU A 348 15.16 -5.22 37.28
C GLU A 348 14.64 -4.42 38.49
N ALA A 349 13.34 -4.15 38.57
CA ALA A 349 12.70 -3.55 39.75
C ALA A 349 12.36 -4.56 40.87
N GLY A 350 12.69 -5.86 40.70
CA GLY A 350 12.25 -6.90 41.63
C GLY A 350 10.74 -7.14 41.62
N LEU A 351 10.02 -6.55 40.65
CA LEU A 351 8.58 -6.70 40.48
C LEU A 351 8.31 -7.97 39.68
N THR A 352 7.72 -8.97 40.32
CA THR A 352 7.22 -10.19 39.67
C THR A 352 5.90 -9.85 38.97
N ALA A 353 5.86 -9.95 37.64
CA ALA A 353 4.61 -9.86 36.89
C ALA A 353 3.68 -11.03 37.28
N PRO A 354 2.35 -10.83 37.32
CA PRO A 354 1.44 -11.92 37.60
C PRO A 354 1.51 -13.00 36.50
N THR A 355 1.36 -14.25 36.90
CA THR A 355 1.22 -15.37 35.98
C THR A 355 -0.22 -15.40 35.45
N ILE A 356 -0.40 -15.32 34.12
CA ILE A 356 -1.71 -15.37 33.46
C ILE A 356 -1.82 -16.66 32.64
N THR A 357 -2.83 -17.47 32.92
CA THR A 357 -3.16 -18.69 32.18
C THR A 357 -4.50 -18.52 31.47
N VAL A 358 -4.52 -18.71 30.15
CA VAL A 358 -5.78 -18.71 29.37
C VAL A 358 -6.48 -20.05 29.59
N ARG A 359 -7.66 -20.03 30.21
CA ARG A 359 -8.48 -21.24 30.45
C ARG A 359 -9.39 -21.58 29.26
N GLY A 360 -9.81 -20.58 28.51
CA GLY A 360 -10.63 -20.78 27.33
C GLY A 360 -10.77 -19.50 26.53
N GLU A 361 -10.76 -19.62 25.21
CA GLU A 361 -10.84 -18.48 24.30
C GLU A 361 -11.78 -18.80 23.14
N THR A 362 -12.60 -17.82 22.79
CA THR A 362 -13.44 -17.82 21.59
C THR A 362 -13.25 -16.51 20.84
N ARG A 363 -13.91 -16.35 19.69
CA ARG A 363 -13.88 -15.07 18.95
C ARG A 363 -14.50 -13.90 19.70
N SER A 364 -15.30 -14.16 20.74
CA SER A 364 -16.07 -13.15 21.47
C SER A 364 -15.90 -13.22 22.98
N SER A 365 -14.98 -14.06 23.48
CA SER A 365 -14.71 -14.17 24.92
C SER A 365 -13.33 -14.76 25.21
N SER A 366 -12.76 -14.43 26.36
CA SER A 366 -11.56 -15.08 26.88
C SER A 366 -11.64 -15.18 28.41
N SER A 367 -11.39 -16.38 28.93
CA SER A 367 -11.37 -16.70 30.34
C SER A 367 -9.93 -16.88 30.77
N LEU A 368 -9.48 -16.07 31.73
CA LEU A 368 -8.12 -16.00 32.21
C LEU A 368 -8.09 -16.36 33.69
N ALA A 369 -7.09 -17.12 34.12
CA ALA A 369 -6.74 -17.29 35.51
C ALA A 369 -5.44 -16.55 35.79
N VAL A 370 -5.49 -15.64 36.77
CA VAL A 370 -4.35 -14.87 37.23
C VAL A 370 -3.88 -15.45 38.56
N SER A 371 -2.58 -15.59 38.73
CA SER A 371 -1.93 -15.96 39.99
C SER A 371 -0.69 -15.10 40.23
N GLU A 372 -0.24 -15.02 41.47
CA GLU A 372 0.96 -14.26 41.87
C GLU A 372 0.84 -12.75 41.59
N ALA A 373 -0.38 -12.23 41.53
CA ALA A 373 -0.64 -10.80 41.42
C ALA A 373 -0.40 -10.11 42.76
N THR A 374 0.85 -9.74 43.03
CA THR A 374 1.28 -9.13 44.29
C THR A 374 1.39 -7.60 44.24
N GLN A 375 1.23 -7.01 43.05
CA GLN A 375 1.34 -5.58 42.77
C GLN A 375 0.34 -5.18 41.68
N PRO A 376 -0.07 -3.90 41.61
CA PRO A 376 -0.93 -3.42 40.54
C PRO A 376 -0.33 -3.62 39.16
N PHE A 377 -1.15 -3.97 38.18
CA PHE A 377 -0.73 -4.25 36.81
C PHE A 377 -1.80 -3.84 35.79
N TRP A 378 -1.40 -3.75 34.52
CA TRP A 378 -2.30 -3.54 33.40
C TRP A 378 -2.59 -4.87 32.70
N LEU A 379 -3.87 -5.24 32.60
CA LEU A 379 -4.29 -6.29 31.68
C LEU A 379 -4.43 -5.69 30.29
N VAL A 380 -3.68 -6.23 29.32
CA VAL A 380 -3.69 -5.77 27.93
C VAL A 380 -4.27 -6.85 27.03
N LEU A 381 -5.35 -6.52 26.34
CA LEU A 381 -5.88 -7.32 25.23
C LEU A 381 -5.35 -6.71 23.92
N GLY A 382 -4.48 -7.45 23.23
CA GLY A 382 -3.82 -7.08 21.96
C GLY A 382 -4.75 -6.99 20.75
N GLN A 383 -5.95 -6.45 20.94
CA GLN A 383 -6.91 -6.11 19.90
C GLN A 383 -7.19 -4.61 19.95
N SER A 384 -7.55 -4.01 18.82
CA SER A 384 -7.86 -2.57 18.74
C SER A 384 -8.87 -2.14 19.80
N LEU A 385 -8.61 -0.98 20.43
CA LEU A 385 -9.44 -0.39 21.46
C LEU A 385 -10.88 -0.30 20.98
N ASN A 386 -11.79 -0.94 21.72
CA ASN A 386 -13.19 -0.92 21.39
C ASN A 386 -14.05 -1.03 22.64
N LYS A 387 -15.00 -0.11 22.78
CA LYS A 387 -15.94 -0.05 23.91
C LYS A 387 -16.85 -1.29 24.04
N GLY A 388 -16.91 -2.16 23.04
CA GLY A 388 -17.67 -3.41 23.09
C GLY A 388 -16.99 -4.53 23.89
N TRP A 389 -15.69 -4.42 24.17
CA TRP A 389 -14.97 -5.34 25.07
C TRP A 389 -15.22 -4.95 26.52
N HIS A 390 -15.60 -5.93 27.32
CA HIS A 390 -15.77 -5.79 28.76
C HIS A 390 -14.91 -6.80 29.49
N ALA A 391 -14.34 -6.38 30.62
CA ALA A 391 -13.56 -7.24 31.49
C ALA A 391 -14.20 -7.29 32.88
N THR A 392 -14.26 -8.48 33.48
CA THR A 392 -14.74 -8.66 34.85
C THR A 392 -13.76 -9.50 35.66
N ILE A 393 -13.51 -9.13 36.92
CA ILE A 393 -12.78 -9.96 37.90
C ILE A 393 -13.80 -10.60 38.82
N ASN A 394 -13.84 -11.93 38.87
CA ASN A 394 -14.78 -12.69 39.71
C ASN A 394 -16.24 -12.17 39.60
N GLY A 395 -16.64 -11.72 38.39
CA GLY A 395 -17.98 -11.16 38.10
C GLY A 395 -18.14 -9.65 38.32
N LYS A 396 -17.16 -8.94 38.87
CA LYS A 396 -17.17 -7.48 39.05
C LYS A 396 -16.60 -6.77 37.83
N ASP A 397 -17.33 -5.81 37.27
CA ASP A 397 -16.91 -5.04 36.07
C ASP A 397 -15.68 -4.17 36.36
N LEU A 398 -14.68 -4.23 35.47
CA LEU A 398 -13.49 -3.39 35.49
C LEU A 398 -13.69 -2.05 34.78
N GLY A 399 -14.88 -1.81 34.23
CA GLY A 399 -15.21 -0.59 33.53
C GLY A 399 -14.74 -0.59 32.07
N THR A 400 -14.73 0.59 31.47
CA THR A 400 -14.40 0.75 30.05
C THR A 400 -12.91 0.57 29.79
N PRO A 401 -12.51 -0.13 28.71
CA PRO A 401 -11.11 -0.23 28.35
C PRO A 401 -10.52 1.15 28.05
N VAL A 402 -9.24 1.32 28.37
CA VAL A 402 -8.43 2.48 27.99
C VAL A 402 -7.39 2.09 26.94
N LEU A 403 -6.87 3.09 26.22
CA LEU A 403 -5.86 2.87 25.18
C LEU A 403 -4.51 2.53 25.81
N ILE A 404 -3.97 1.34 25.51
CA ILE A 404 -2.61 0.93 25.86
C ILE A 404 -1.81 0.66 24.58
N ASP A 405 -0.52 0.95 24.59
CA ASP A 405 0.42 0.71 23.47
C ASP A 405 -0.02 1.31 22.12
N GLY A 406 -0.81 2.39 22.16
CA GLY A 406 -1.27 3.12 20.97
C GLY A 406 -2.37 2.42 20.16
N TYR A 407 -2.80 1.20 20.55
CA TYR A 407 -3.90 0.52 19.87
C TYR A 407 -4.75 -0.40 20.76
N ALA A 408 -4.21 -0.98 21.82
CA ALA A 408 -4.79 -2.09 22.55
C ALA A 408 -5.87 -1.66 23.56
N ASN A 409 -6.72 -2.63 23.97
CA ASN A 409 -7.62 -2.46 25.11
C ASN A 409 -6.87 -2.74 26.41
N GLY A 410 -6.96 -1.84 27.38
CA GLY A 410 -6.33 -1.98 28.69
C GLY A 410 -7.30 -1.82 29.86
N TRP A 411 -7.07 -2.58 30.92
CA TRP A 411 -7.71 -2.41 32.22
C TRP A 411 -6.66 -2.39 33.33
N TYR A 412 -6.73 -1.39 34.21
CA TYR A 412 -5.89 -1.33 35.40
C TYR A 412 -6.46 -2.27 36.45
N ILE A 413 -5.61 -3.12 37.00
CA ILE A 413 -5.96 -4.08 38.02
C ILE A 413 -5.08 -3.82 39.24
N ASP A 414 -5.73 -3.46 40.34
CA ASP A 414 -5.12 -3.47 41.66
C ASP A 414 -5.53 -4.78 42.35
N PRO A 415 -4.63 -5.77 42.47
CA PRO A 415 -4.93 -6.97 43.21
C PRO A 415 -5.05 -6.55 44.69
N ASP A 416 -6.26 -6.62 45.23
CA ASP A 416 -6.52 -6.43 46.67
C ASP A 416 -5.74 -7.51 47.49
N ARG A 417 -6.24 -7.93 48.66
CA ARG A 417 -5.65 -9.05 49.43
C ARG A 417 -5.66 -10.40 48.68
N GLU A 418 -6.27 -10.49 47.50
CA GLU A 418 -6.33 -11.68 46.66
C GLU A 418 -5.26 -11.65 45.57
N THR A 419 -4.28 -12.55 45.69
CA THR A 419 -3.18 -12.68 44.71
C THR A 419 -3.53 -13.58 43.52
N SER A 420 -4.72 -14.20 43.54
CA SER A 420 -5.19 -15.12 42.50
C SER A 420 -6.69 -14.95 42.26
N PHE A 421 -7.10 -14.76 41.01
CA PHE A 421 -8.48 -14.51 40.62
C PHE A 421 -8.71 -14.86 39.14
N ASN A 422 -9.98 -14.94 38.72
CA ASN A 422 -10.31 -15.18 37.31
C ASN A 422 -10.79 -13.88 36.67
N ILE A 423 -10.36 -13.67 35.43
CA ILE A 423 -10.80 -12.57 34.58
C ILE A 423 -11.59 -13.14 33.41
N GLU A 424 -12.77 -12.59 33.18
CA GLU A 424 -13.56 -12.87 31.98
C GLU A 424 -13.57 -11.63 31.09
N LEU A 425 -13.10 -11.79 29.86
CA LEU A 425 -13.20 -10.83 28.78
C LEU A 425 -14.36 -11.24 27.88
N VAL A 426 -15.30 -10.34 27.60
CA VAL A 426 -16.47 -10.65 26.75
C VAL A 426 -16.74 -9.51 25.78
N TRP A 427 -16.94 -9.87 24.51
CA TRP A 427 -17.47 -8.99 23.47
C TRP A 427 -18.99 -8.91 23.59
N LYS A 428 -19.48 -7.94 24.36
CA LYS A 428 -20.93 -7.80 24.63
C LYS A 428 -21.81 -7.65 23.37
N PRO A 429 -21.39 -6.99 22.28
CA PRO A 429 -22.21 -6.88 21.08
C PRO A 429 -22.59 -8.22 20.43
N GLN A 430 -21.85 -9.31 20.69
CA GLN A 430 -22.17 -10.64 20.14
C GLN A 430 -23.57 -11.12 20.53
N GLY A 431 -24.03 -10.82 21.75
CA GLY A 431 -25.36 -11.24 22.22
C GLY A 431 -26.49 -10.65 21.38
N THR A 432 -26.36 -9.37 21.00
CA THR A 432 -27.32 -8.69 20.14
C THR A 432 -27.34 -9.31 18.74
N VAL A 433 -26.16 -9.59 18.18
CA VAL A 433 -26.04 -10.26 16.87
C VAL A 433 -26.71 -11.62 16.91
N ASN A 434 -26.46 -12.43 17.95
CA ASN A 434 -27.07 -13.75 18.10
C ASN A 434 -28.60 -13.65 18.18
N ALA A 435 -29.13 -12.72 18.96
CA ALA A 435 -30.57 -12.48 19.06
C ALA A 435 -31.17 -12.08 17.70
N SER A 436 -30.53 -11.16 16.98
CA SER A 436 -30.97 -10.74 15.65
C SER A 436 -30.98 -11.90 14.65
N LEU A 437 -29.96 -12.77 14.68
CA LEU A 437 -29.92 -13.96 13.82
C LEU A 437 -31.08 -14.92 14.09
N TRP A 438 -31.41 -15.17 15.36
CA TRP A 438 -32.57 -15.99 15.72
C TRP A 438 -33.90 -15.35 15.29
N ILE A 439 -34.05 -14.05 15.49
CA ILE A 439 -35.24 -13.31 15.04
C ILE A 439 -35.38 -13.39 13.52
N SER A 440 -34.29 -13.19 12.77
CA SER A 440 -34.30 -13.31 11.31
C SER A 440 -34.63 -14.72 10.84
N LEU A 441 -34.11 -15.75 11.51
CA LEU A 441 -34.43 -17.15 11.21
C LEU A 441 -35.93 -17.43 11.44
N LEU A 442 -36.47 -17.03 12.59
CA LEU A 442 -37.89 -17.20 12.93
C LEU A 442 -38.79 -16.44 11.95
N ALA A 443 -38.45 -15.20 11.61
CA ALA A 443 -39.18 -14.42 10.62
C ALA A 443 -39.14 -15.08 9.24
N SER A 444 -37.99 -15.63 8.83
CA SER A 444 -37.84 -16.36 7.57
C SER A 444 -38.69 -17.63 7.55
N LEU A 445 -38.68 -18.41 8.65
CA LEU A 445 -39.52 -19.60 8.80
C LEU A 445 -41.01 -19.25 8.81
N LEU A 446 -41.40 -18.14 9.43
CA LEU A 446 -42.78 -17.64 9.39
C LEU A 446 -43.20 -17.29 7.96
N CYS A 447 -42.35 -16.58 7.22
CA CYS A 447 -42.59 -16.28 5.81
C CYS A 447 -42.75 -17.54 4.97
N VAL A 448 -41.87 -18.54 5.15
CA VAL A 448 -41.99 -19.85 4.47
C VAL A 448 -43.28 -20.57 4.90
N GLY A 449 -43.62 -20.54 6.18
CA GLY A 449 -44.85 -21.11 6.71
C GLY A 449 -46.09 -20.46 6.09
N ILE A 450 -46.12 -19.13 5.95
CA ILE A 450 -47.19 -18.40 5.27
C ILE A 450 -47.29 -18.82 3.80
N ILE A 451 -46.15 -18.91 3.10
CA ILE A 451 -46.10 -19.36 1.70
C ILE A 451 -46.66 -20.79 1.56
N VAL A 452 -46.17 -21.72 2.37
CA VAL A 452 -46.55 -23.14 2.31
C VAL A 452 -48.02 -23.33 2.70
N THR A 453 -48.47 -22.70 3.78
CA THR A 453 -49.87 -22.79 4.23
C THR A 453 -50.83 -22.12 3.23
N SER A 454 -50.44 -21.00 2.62
CA SER A 454 -51.16 -20.38 1.51
C SER A 454 -51.26 -21.34 0.31
N MET A 455 -50.16 -22.00 -0.08
CA MET A 455 -50.17 -23.00 -1.16
C MET A 455 -51.06 -24.22 -0.85
N ILE A 456 -51.00 -24.76 0.38
CA ILE A 456 -51.83 -25.91 0.80
C ILE A 456 -53.31 -25.52 0.87
N ARG A 457 -53.64 -24.37 1.46
CA ARG A 457 -55.01 -23.85 1.52
C ARG A 457 -55.55 -23.57 0.12
N ARG A 458 -54.75 -23.05 -0.80
CA ARG A 458 -55.12 -22.83 -2.21
C ARG A 458 -55.35 -24.13 -2.97
N ARG A 459 -54.61 -25.20 -2.66
CA ARG A 459 -54.88 -26.56 -3.18
C ARG A 459 -56.16 -27.17 -2.62
N LYS A 460 -56.47 -26.97 -1.34
CA LYS A 460 -57.73 -27.45 -0.71
C LYS A 460 -58.97 -26.64 -1.11
N ARG A 461 -58.82 -25.34 -1.42
CA ARG A 461 -59.91 -24.49 -1.92
C ARG A 461 -60.25 -24.71 -3.40
N LYS A 462 -59.53 -25.60 -4.10
CA LYS A 462 -59.77 -25.90 -5.51
C LYS A 462 -61.05 -26.73 -5.75
N ASP A 463 -61.70 -27.24 -4.70
CA ASP A 463 -62.94 -28.03 -4.81
C ASP A 463 -64.23 -27.27 -4.43
N LEU A 464 -64.18 -25.97 -4.08
CA LEU A 464 -65.37 -25.28 -3.53
C LEU A 464 -65.61 -23.82 -3.96
N ASN A 465 -64.98 -23.28 -5.03
CA ASN A 465 -65.37 -21.95 -5.52
C ASN A 465 -64.99 -21.71 -6.98
N GLU A 466 -65.93 -22.02 -7.88
CA GLU A 466 -65.96 -21.60 -9.29
C GLU A 466 -66.36 -20.12 -9.47
N TYR A 467 -66.62 -19.40 -8.37
CA TYR A 467 -67.18 -18.02 -8.42
C TYR A 467 -66.25 -16.91 -7.89
N SER A 468 -65.01 -17.20 -7.51
CA SER A 468 -64.06 -16.22 -6.94
C SER A 468 -62.91 -15.85 -7.89
N GLU A 469 -62.95 -16.27 -9.16
CA GLU A 469 -61.87 -16.06 -10.14
C GLU A 469 -61.76 -14.60 -10.65
N TYR A 470 -62.56 -13.67 -10.12
CA TYR A 470 -62.60 -12.27 -10.57
C TYR A 470 -61.84 -11.25 -9.71
N LEU A 471 -61.21 -11.65 -8.59
CA LEU A 471 -60.39 -10.73 -7.78
C LEU A 471 -58.99 -11.28 -7.51
N ASP A 472 -58.03 -10.72 -8.26
CA ASP A 472 -56.58 -10.67 -8.03
C ASP A 472 -55.82 -11.99 -7.82
N SER A 473 -55.53 -12.66 -8.94
CA SER A 473 -54.34 -13.51 -9.05
C SER A 473 -53.48 -13.02 -10.20
N PRO A 474 -52.33 -12.35 -9.97
CA PRO A 474 -51.48 -11.89 -11.06
C PRO A 474 -51.05 -13.08 -11.91
N ASN A 475 -51.55 -13.12 -13.15
CA ASN A 475 -51.25 -14.17 -14.10
C ASN A 475 -50.05 -13.73 -14.94
N PHE A 476 -49.05 -14.61 -15.09
CA PHE A 476 -47.91 -14.36 -15.98
C PHE A 476 -48.34 -14.07 -17.43
N ARG A 477 -49.52 -14.51 -17.86
CA ARG A 477 -50.11 -14.15 -19.16
C ARG A 477 -50.55 -12.68 -19.26
N GLU A 478 -51.07 -12.09 -18.19
CA GLU A 478 -51.53 -10.68 -18.18
C GLU A 478 -50.38 -9.67 -18.22
N ILE A 479 -49.17 -10.09 -17.82
CA ILE A 479 -47.92 -9.32 -17.95
C ILE A 479 -47.63 -8.95 -19.42
N HIS A 480 -48.16 -9.73 -20.38
CA HIS A 480 -47.85 -9.60 -21.80
C HIS A 480 -48.96 -9.00 -22.66
N THR A 481 -50.20 -8.90 -22.17
CA THR A 481 -51.38 -8.62 -23.01
C THR A 481 -52.07 -7.28 -22.70
N ARG A 482 -51.68 -6.57 -21.64
CA ARG A 482 -52.29 -5.29 -21.29
C ARG A 482 -51.78 -4.18 -22.20
N GLU A 483 -52.59 -3.80 -23.20
CA GLU A 483 -52.33 -2.59 -23.99
C GLU A 483 -52.39 -1.37 -23.07
N PHE A 484 -51.37 -0.53 -23.13
CA PHE A 484 -51.32 0.71 -22.38
C PHE A 484 -50.92 1.83 -23.33
N SER A 485 -51.50 3.00 -23.14
CA SER A 485 -51.13 4.23 -23.82
C SER A 485 -50.73 5.24 -22.76
N ILE A 486 -49.68 6.03 -23.01
CA ILE A 486 -49.32 7.16 -22.16
C ILE A 486 -49.43 8.42 -23.02
N PRO A 487 -50.19 9.45 -22.59
CA PRO A 487 -50.31 10.73 -23.28
C PRO A 487 -48.95 11.34 -23.58
N SER A 488 -48.83 11.97 -24.74
CA SER A 488 -47.59 12.57 -25.22
C SER A 488 -46.93 13.51 -24.19
N ARG A 489 -47.72 14.30 -23.45
CA ARG A 489 -47.23 15.19 -22.38
C ARG A 489 -46.61 14.41 -21.20
N ARG A 490 -47.30 13.40 -20.67
CA ARG A 490 -46.80 12.57 -19.56
C ARG A 490 -45.55 11.78 -19.98
N ARG A 491 -45.52 11.32 -21.24
CA ARG A 491 -44.36 10.64 -21.84
C ARG A 491 -43.12 11.55 -21.93
N ILE A 492 -43.27 12.80 -22.32
CA ILE A 492 -42.19 13.79 -22.34
C ILE A 492 -41.67 14.03 -20.92
N ILE A 493 -42.57 14.25 -19.95
CA ILE A 493 -42.21 14.50 -18.54
C ILE A 493 -41.43 13.32 -17.96
N LEU A 494 -41.94 12.09 -18.11
CA LEU A 494 -41.25 10.88 -17.64
C LEU A 494 -39.86 10.74 -18.24
N THR A 495 -39.73 10.99 -19.55
CA THR A 495 -38.46 10.90 -20.27
C THR A 495 -37.45 11.91 -19.73
N LEU A 496 -37.85 13.18 -19.57
CA LEU A 496 -36.99 14.24 -19.05
C LEU A 496 -36.61 13.99 -17.57
N ALA A 497 -37.57 13.56 -16.75
CA ALA A 497 -37.33 13.25 -15.34
C ALA A 497 -36.35 12.09 -15.16
N MET A 498 -36.52 11.00 -15.93
CA MET A 498 -35.62 9.85 -15.88
C MET A 498 -34.22 10.20 -16.40
N ALA A 499 -34.14 10.95 -17.51
CA ALA A 499 -32.86 11.38 -18.06
C ALA A 499 -32.08 12.31 -17.10
N ALA A 500 -32.76 13.30 -16.51
CA ALA A 500 -32.14 14.23 -15.57
C ALA A 500 -31.77 13.54 -14.25
N GLY A 501 -32.66 12.74 -13.68
CA GLY A 501 -32.43 12.05 -12.41
C GLY A 501 -31.28 11.06 -12.48
N THR A 502 -31.28 10.18 -13.49
CA THR A 502 -30.18 9.22 -13.67
C THR A 502 -28.89 9.89 -14.15
N GLY A 503 -29.00 10.96 -14.95
CA GLY A 503 -27.87 11.79 -15.38
C GLY A 503 -27.12 12.44 -14.22
N ALA A 504 -27.86 12.97 -13.24
CA ALA A 504 -27.32 13.63 -12.06
C ALA A 504 -26.77 12.65 -11.01
N VAL A 505 -27.46 11.52 -10.79
CA VAL A 505 -27.09 10.55 -9.74
C VAL A 505 -25.98 9.59 -10.19
N ILE A 506 -25.96 9.21 -11.47
CA ILE A 506 -25.08 8.15 -11.99
C ILE A 506 -23.99 8.75 -12.88
N ALA A 507 -24.37 9.23 -14.06
CA ALA A 507 -23.49 9.91 -15.01
C ALA A 507 -24.30 10.53 -16.17
N PRO A 508 -23.84 11.64 -16.77
CA PRO A 508 -24.56 12.30 -17.87
C PRO A 508 -24.92 11.38 -19.04
N TRP A 509 -24.00 10.48 -19.44
CA TRP A 509 -24.24 9.54 -20.54
C TRP A 509 -25.26 8.45 -20.19
N VAL A 510 -25.36 8.05 -18.92
CA VAL A 510 -26.41 7.12 -18.44
C VAL A 510 -27.78 7.78 -18.52
N GLY A 511 -27.87 9.07 -18.17
CA GLY A 511 -29.07 9.88 -18.35
C GLY A 511 -29.61 9.86 -19.79
N ILE A 512 -28.72 9.97 -20.78
CA ILE A 512 -29.08 9.90 -22.20
C ILE A 512 -29.67 8.52 -22.54
N ILE A 513 -28.99 7.43 -22.14
CA ILE A 513 -29.42 6.06 -22.43
C ILE A 513 -30.77 5.76 -21.78
N VAL A 514 -30.92 6.09 -20.48
CA VAL A 514 -32.16 5.87 -19.75
C VAL A 514 -33.29 6.73 -20.32
N GLY A 515 -33.03 7.99 -20.68
CA GLY A 515 -34.02 8.85 -21.34
C GLY A 515 -34.52 8.27 -22.66
N ILE A 516 -33.62 7.80 -23.53
CA ILE A 516 -33.98 7.13 -24.78
C ILE A 516 -34.82 5.87 -24.48
N ALA A 517 -34.38 5.05 -23.53
CA ALA A 517 -35.10 3.86 -23.08
C ALA A 517 -36.51 4.21 -22.56
N SER A 518 -36.65 5.27 -21.76
CA SER A 518 -37.92 5.79 -21.26
C SER A 518 -38.84 6.22 -22.39
N TRP A 519 -38.33 6.94 -23.38
CA TRP A 519 -39.12 7.38 -24.53
C TRP A 519 -39.67 6.19 -25.32
N PHE A 520 -38.85 5.21 -25.65
CA PHE A 520 -39.30 4.05 -26.43
C PHE A 520 -40.19 3.12 -25.60
N ALA A 521 -39.84 2.84 -24.34
CA ALA A 521 -40.61 1.95 -23.48
C ALA A 521 -42.00 2.49 -23.15
N SER A 522 -42.16 3.80 -23.03
CA SER A 522 -43.47 4.46 -22.85
C SER A 522 -44.28 4.57 -24.15
N GLY A 523 -43.67 4.34 -25.31
CA GLY A 523 -44.30 4.47 -26.62
C GLY A 523 -44.79 3.16 -27.24
N GLY A 524 -44.47 1.99 -26.66
CA GLY A 524 -44.90 0.72 -27.21
C GLY A 524 -44.57 -0.50 -26.36
N MET A 525 -45.44 -1.50 -26.42
CA MET A 525 -45.37 -2.72 -25.62
C MET A 525 -44.10 -3.54 -25.86
N ARG A 526 -43.59 -3.58 -27.11
CA ARG A 526 -42.37 -4.32 -27.47
C ARG A 526 -41.13 -3.75 -26.78
N ALA A 527 -41.00 -2.43 -26.73
CA ALA A 527 -39.88 -1.75 -26.07
C ALA A 527 -39.98 -1.88 -24.54
N ARG A 528 -41.18 -1.80 -23.98
CA ARG A 528 -41.39 -2.00 -22.53
C ARG A 528 -41.00 -3.40 -22.06
N ARG A 529 -41.30 -4.44 -22.86
CA ARG A 529 -40.88 -5.83 -22.54
C ARG A 529 -39.36 -5.94 -22.39
N ILE A 530 -38.59 -5.23 -23.23
CA ILE A 530 -37.13 -5.20 -23.12
C ILE A 530 -36.71 -4.58 -21.77
N ILE A 531 -37.31 -3.47 -21.36
CA ILE A 531 -37.03 -2.82 -20.07
C ILE A 531 -37.42 -3.70 -18.89
N ARG A 532 -38.53 -4.42 -18.96
CA ARG A 532 -38.99 -5.34 -17.90
C ARG A 532 -38.03 -6.50 -17.66
N TYR A 533 -37.40 -7.03 -18.71
CA TYR A 533 -36.43 -8.12 -18.60
C TYR A 533 -34.98 -7.64 -18.45
N ALA A 534 -34.69 -6.37 -18.68
CA ALA A 534 -33.34 -5.82 -18.56
C ALA A 534 -32.73 -6.00 -17.15
N PRO A 535 -33.42 -5.74 -16.02
CA PRO A 535 -32.81 -5.86 -14.71
C PRO A 535 -32.23 -7.25 -14.40
N PRO A 536 -32.97 -8.38 -14.51
CA PRO A 536 -32.39 -9.69 -14.24
C PRO A 536 -31.27 -10.05 -15.21
N VAL A 537 -31.38 -9.70 -16.49
CA VAL A 537 -30.33 -9.97 -17.50
C VAL A 537 -29.05 -9.21 -17.19
N LEU A 538 -29.14 -7.92 -16.85
CA LEU A 538 -27.99 -7.08 -16.50
C LEU A 538 -27.34 -7.54 -15.19
N LEU A 539 -28.12 -7.98 -14.20
CA LEU A 539 -27.57 -8.52 -12.94
C LEU A 539 -26.87 -9.86 -13.15
N ILE A 540 -27.45 -10.76 -13.96
CA ILE A 540 -26.82 -12.04 -14.33
C ILE A 540 -25.52 -11.79 -15.10
N SER A 541 -25.48 -10.80 -16.00
CA SER A 541 -24.26 -10.49 -16.77
C SER A 541 -23.12 -9.97 -15.88
N VAL A 542 -23.43 -9.22 -14.81
CA VAL A 542 -22.44 -8.82 -13.80
C VAL A 542 -21.97 -10.03 -12.99
N ALA A 543 -22.90 -10.84 -12.49
CA ALA A 543 -22.61 -12.01 -11.66
C ALA A 543 -21.73 -13.04 -12.38
N LEU A 544 -21.90 -13.21 -13.69
CA LEU A 544 -21.07 -14.08 -14.52
C LEU A 544 -19.80 -13.37 -15.05
N GLY A 545 -19.89 -12.09 -15.38
CA GLY A 545 -18.80 -11.33 -15.99
C GLY A 545 -17.59 -11.17 -15.06
N ILE A 546 -17.83 -10.89 -13.77
CA ILE A 546 -16.75 -10.75 -12.77
C ILE A 546 -15.90 -12.04 -12.68
N PRO A 547 -16.45 -13.24 -12.39
CA PRO A 547 -15.66 -14.45 -12.29
C PRO A 547 -15.01 -14.87 -13.63
N ILE A 548 -15.68 -14.66 -14.77
CA ILE A 548 -15.12 -14.97 -16.09
C ILE A 548 -13.89 -14.09 -16.37
N ILE A 549 -14.03 -12.77 -16.19
CA ILE A 549 -12.93 -11.82 -16.42
C ILE A 549 -11.79 -12.10 -15.44
N GLN A 550 -12.09 -12.38 -14.17
CA GLN A 550 -11.07 -12.76 -13.19
C GLN A 550 -10.31 -14.01 -13.63
N ARG A 551 -11.01 -15.03 -14.17
CA ARG A 551 -10.39 -16.27 -14.64
C ARG A 551 -9.51 -16.08 -15.88
N VAL A 552 -9.90 -15.20 -16.79
CA VAL A 552 -9.16 -14.91 -18.03
C VAL A 552 -7.97 -13.98 -17.79
N LYS A 553 -8.17 -12.90 -17.03
CA LYS A 553 -7.17 -11.85 -16.83
C LYS A 553 -6.27 -12.09 -15.62
N ARG A 554 -6.65 -12.98 -14.70
CA ARG A 554 -5.90 -13.38 -13.50
C ARG A 554 -5.40 -12.17 -12.71
N PHE A 555 -6.29 -11.22 -12.41
CA PHE A 555 -5.91 -10.05 -11.63
C PHE A 555 -5.41 -10.48 -10.24
N PRO A 556 -4.33 -9.87 -9.73
CA PRO A 556 -3.79 -10.22 -8.42
C PRO A 556 -4.73 -9.76 -7.29
N PRO A 557 -4.77 -10.47 -6.15
CA PRO A 557 -5.66 -10.15 -5.04
C PRO A 557 -5.07 -9.03 -4.16
N PHE A 558 -4.99 -7.81 -4.68
CA PHE A 558 -4.57 -6.60 -3.95
C PHE A 558 -5.74 -5.61 -3.80
N PHE A 559 -5.52 -4.53 -3.05
CA PHE A 559 -6.55 -3.53 -2.73
C PHE A 559 -7.16 -2.85 -3.97
N ASP A 560 -6.44 -2.84 -5.09
CA ASP A 560 -6.88 -2.30 -6.38
C ASP A 560 -7.75 -3.27 -7.19
N TRP A 561 -7.92 -4.53 -6.76
CA TRP A 561 -8.68 -5.56 -7.48
C TRP A 561 -10.09 -5.09 -7.89
N VAL A 562 -10.78 -4.39 -6.98
CA VAL A 562 -12.13 -3.85 -7.21
C VAL A 562 -12.15 -2.81 -8.35
N THR A 563 -11.05 -2.09 -8.55
CA THR A 563 -10.95 -1.04 -9.59
C THR A 563 -11.00 -1.61 -11.01
N HIS A 564 -10.65 -2.89 -11.19
CA HIS A 564 -10.77 -3.58 -12.49
C HIS A 564 -12.22 -3.88 -12.90
N PHE A 565 -13.18 -3.78 -11.96
CA PHE A 565 -14.59 -4.10 -12.19
C PHE A 565 -15.51 -2.88 -12.10
N GLN A 566 -14.99 -1.67 -12.25
CA GLN A 566 -15.80 -0.43 -12.25
C GLN A 566 -16.93 -0.43 -13.29
N TRP A 567 -16.79 -1.21 -14.38
CA TRP A 567 -17.84 -1.39 -15.38
C TRP A 567 -19.13 -1.99 -14.79
N ALA A 568 -19.02 -2.85 -13.78
CA ALA A 568 -20.15 -3.53 -13.16
C ALA A 568 -21.10 -2.53 -12.47
N ASN A 569 -20.55 -1.46 -11.89
CA ASN A 569 -21.34 -0.39 -11.28
C ASN A 569 -22.32 0.24 -12.28
N TRP A 570 -21.85 0.55 -13.49
CA TRP A 570 -22.70 1.13 -14.53
C TRP A 570 -23.83 0.19 -14.95
N VAL A 571 -23.55 -1.11 -15.04
CA VAL A 571 -24.54 -2.13 -15.43
C VAL A 571 -25.61 -2.32 -14.36
N VAL A 572 -25.23 -2.30 -13.07
CA VAL A 572 -26.18 -2.37 -11.94
C VAL A 572 -27.08 -1.14 -11.91
N TRP A 573 -26.52 0.06 -12.10
CA TRP A 573 -27.32 1.29 -12.14
C TRP A 573 -28.29 1.34 -13.31
N LEU A 574 -27.93 0.78 -14.48
CA LEU A 574 -28.85 0.61 -15.60
C LEU A 574 -29.98 -0.39 -15.26
N ALA A 575 -29.67 -1.47 -14.54
CA ALA A 575 -30.67 -2.43 -14.08
C ALA A 575 -31.69 -1.79 -13.11
N ILE A 576 -31.22 -1.01 -12.14
CA ILE A 576 -32.08 -0.27 -11.21
C ILE A 576 -32.92 0.77 -11.97
N SER A 577 -32.32 1.52 -12.88
CA SER A 577 -33.02 2.54 -13.68
C SER A 577 -34.12 1.92 -14.55
N ALA A 578 -33.86 0.76 -15.16
CA ALA A 578 -34.85 0.00 -15.93
C ALA A 578 -36.01 -0.50 -15.06
N LEU A 579 -35.72 -0.96 -13.84
CA LEU A 579 -36.74 -1.40 -12.89
C LEU A 579 -37.65 -0.23 -12.46
N VAL A 580 -37.05 0.89 -12.05
CA VAL A 580 -37.77 2.12 -11.68
C VAL A 580 -38.63 2.61 -12.85
N LEU A 581 -38.08 2.58 -14.06
CA LEU A 581 -38.80 2.96 -15.27
C LEU A 581 -40.02 2.08 -15.52
N ASP A 582 -39.93 0.75 -15.42
CA ASP A 582 -41.09 -0.13 -15.64
C ASP A 582 -42.18 0.09 -14.58
N VAL A 583 -41.78 0.36 -13.33
CA VAL A 583 -42.72 0.71 -12.25
C VAL A 583 -43.42 2.04 -12.54
N LEU A 584 -42.68 3.08 -12.90
CA LEU A 584 -43.26 4.40 -13.22
C LEU A 584 -44.20 4.34 -14.43
N ILE A 585 -43.83 3.61 -15.49
CA ILE A 585 -44.71 3.39 -16.64
C ILE A 585 -45.99 2.68 -16.20
N SER A 586 -45.90 1.69 -15.29
CA SER A 586 -47.07 0.97 -14.76
C SER A 586 -48.02 1.88 -14.00
N ILE A 587 -47.49 2.74 -13.12
CA ILE A 587 -48.28 3.68 -12.31
C ILE A 587 -48.98 4.70 -13.20
N ILE A 588 -48.22 5.33 -14.12
CA ILE A 588 -48.74 6.38 -15.01
C ILE A 588 -49.84 5.84 -15.92
N SER A 589 -49.73 4.59 -16.39
CA SER A 589 -50.78 3.94 -17.18
C SER A 589 -52.02 3.56 -16.38
N GLY A 590 -51.88 3.23 -15.08
CA GLY A 590 -52.99 2.80 -14.24
C GLY A 590 -53.91 3.93 -13.78
N GLU A 591 -53.38 5.14 -13.57
CA GLU A 591 -54.18 6.32 -13.21
C GLU A 591 -55.19 6.73 -14.31
N GLU A 592 -54.85 6.49 -15.57
CA GLU A 592 -55.67 6.89 -16.72
C GLU A 592 -56.83 5.92 -16.98
N GLU A 593 -56.63 4.63 -16.67
CA GLU A 593 -57.67 3.59 -16.72
C GLU A 593 -58.77 3.89 -15.68
N ILE A 594 -58.38 4.36 -14.48
CA ILE A 594 -59.33 4.77 -13.42
C ILE A 594 -60.09 6.04 -13.82
N ALA A 595 -59.42 7.03 -14.40
CA ALA A 595 -60.05 8.27 -14.85
C ALA A 595 -61.03 8.08 -16.03
N THR A 596 -60.72 7.16 -16.96
CA THR A 596 -61.59 6.82 -18.09
C THR A 596 -62.80 5.98 -17.68
N LEU A 597 -62.65 5.06 -16.72
CA LEU A 597 -63.75 4.32 -16.10
C LEU A 597 -64.71 5.26 -15.33
N ASP A 598 -64.19 6.22 -14.57
CA ASP A 598 -65.02 7.20 -13.83
C ASP A 598 -65.83 8.11 -14.78
N GLN A 599 -65.23 8.49 -15.92
CA GLN A 599 -65.90 9.30 -16.94
C GLN A 599 -66.97 8.52 -17.72
N ALA A 600 -66.73 7.23 -18.03
CA ALA A 600 -67.71 6.35 -18.66
C ALA A 600 -68.91 6.07 -17.74
N THR A 601 -68.65 5.95 -16.43
CA THR A 601 -69.70 5.72 -15.42
C THR A 601 -70.61 6.95 -15.28
N ARG A 602 -70.04 8.17 -15.27
CA ARG A 602 -70.83 9.43 -15.25
C ARG A 602 -71.68 9.68 -16.50
N LEU A 603 -71.28 9.16 -17.66
CA LEU A 603 -72.05 9.30 -18.90
C LEU A 603 -73.21 8.29 -19.03
N SER A 604 -73.34 7.34 -18.09
CA SER A 604 -74.37 6.29 -18.09
C SER A 604 -75.54 6.54 -17.11
N GLU A 605 -75.53 7.65 -16.35
CA GLU A 605 -76.66 8.03 -15.50
C GLU A 605 -77.72 8.81 -16.30
N PRO A 606 -79.00 8.39 -16.30
CA PRO A 606 -80.07 9.10 -17.02
C PRO A 606 -80.47 10.40 -16.30
N GLU A 607 -80.45 11.52 -17.02
CA GLU A 607 -80.99 12.81 -16.59
C GLU A 607 -82.48 12.67 -16.18
N THR A 608 -82.77 12.92 -14.91
CA THR A 608 -84.15 13.11 -14.44
C THR A 608 -84.49 14.59 -14.60
N ALA A 609 -85.13 14.93 -15.72
CA ALA A 609 -85.78 16.22 -15.91
C ALA A 609 -86.99 16.32 -14.97
N ALA A 610 -86.94 17.24 -14.01
CA ALA A 610 -88.09 17.64 -13.20
C ALA A 610 -88.48 19.08 -13.56
N GLN A 611 -89.80 19.30 -13.61
CA GLN A 611 -90.57 20.55 -13.69
C GLN A 611 -90.95 21.07 -15.08
N ILE A 612 -92.26 21.10 -15.36
CA ILE A 612 -93.10 22.31 -15.56
C ILE A 612 -94.51 21.87 -16.01
N LEU A 613 -95.53 21.99 -15.14
CA LEU A 613 -96.85 22.63 -15.39
C LEU A 613 -97.84 22.40 -14.24
N GLU A 614 -98.52 23.50 -13.90
CA GLU A 614 -99.43 23.80 -12.79
C GLU A 614 -100.72 22.95 -12.67
N PRO A 615 -101.43 23.05 -11.52
CA PRO A 615 -102.75 22.47 -11.32
C PRO A 615 -103.86 23.41 -11.84
N ALA A 616 -104.86 22.87 -12.52
CA ALA A 616 -106.17 23.50 -12.66
C ALA A 616 -107.28 22.43 -12.68
N SER A 617 -108.32 22.74 -11.91
CA SER A 617 -109.55 22.00 -11.59
C SER A 617 -110.39 21.52 -12.78
N GLU A 618 -110.97 20.31 -12.67
CA GLU A 618 -112.36 20.07 -12.26
C GLU A 618 -112.55 18.62 -11.80
#